data_AF-Q4WY50-F1
#
_entry.id   AF-Q4WY50-F1
#
_cell.length_a   1.000
_cell.length_b   1.000
_cell.length_c   1.000
_cell.angle_alpha   90.00
_cell.angle_beta   90.00
_cell.angle_gamma   90.00
#
_symmetry.space_group_name_H-M   'P 1'
#
loop_
_entity.id
_entity.type
_entity.pdbx_description
1 polymer ?
#
loop_
_entity_poly.entity_id
_entity_poly.type
_entity_poly.pdbx_seq_one_letter_code
_entity_poly.pdbx_strand_id
1 'polypeptide(L)'
;MDPIAATQLAADVAGIFLKVVTTVKDVIETMKGAKEALIELLSRCERVRLYLELFRSLTSRLSNPVEKSISLSFNDSAYRQTANEILGFVHKVADASKHSELWMKFSWVFYKADVTALVGKLEGREKDLNLVLTFIAAQSSVVTEKEIITMKGRAEEWAQITEAFGAAHLGQDGNGLVMKHSSEQGKNGHGSHTGLLNDQRQSVIPIQAPSNSMKPALWLGNVVRTGLDPVYLRERARLSDAAYWGDWHQLLSSLDTGRRRFGESWCNALPLRSEDDPHRLSLWAPLHQAAYMNAPKKVVEKFIRLGAFRTLPTKKTKGEFRYQDLTAVEIARELGYSDLWAILTPVIRHFVPARILMNLEQKFHELIHAELAGFAHLKYLRLPQLVVLTELENPQMWFPIQPPSQHRRGFLFRLDGRELVVLSIGRNPPQSKQLYRVSATGWVAIHDAVVFQR
;
A
#
# COMPACT_ATOMS: atom_id res chain seq x y z
N MET A 1 -26.16 21.79 -11.57
CA MET A 1 -25.29 22.37 -12.62
C MET A 1 -24.73 21.24 -13.45
N ASP A 2 -24.34 21.50 -14.70
CA ASP A 2 -23.64 20.48 -15.49
C ASP A 2 -22.24 20.18 -14.91
N PRO A 3 -21.67 18.99 -15.17
CA PRO A 3 -20.36 18.61 -14.66
C PRO A 3 -19.22 19.55 -15.09
N ILE A 4 -19.25 20.11 -16.30
CA ILE A 4 -18.15 20.95 -16.81
C ILE A 4 -18.10 22.27 -16.05
N ALA A 5 -19.25 22.92 -15.85
CA ALA A 5 -19.38 24.12 -15.03
C ALA A 5 -18.97 23.86 -13.57
N ALA A 6 -19.39 22.72 -12.99
CA ALA A 6 -19.00 22.35 -11.62
C ALA A 6 -17.48 22.08 -11.48
N THR A 7 -16.85 21.45 -12.48
CA THR A 7 -15.39 21.27 -12.56
C THR A 7 -14.65 22.62 -12.63
N GLN A 8 -15.13 23.58 -13.42
CA GLN A 8 -14.49 24.90 -13.52
C GLN A 8 -14.61 25.69 -12.21
N LEU A 9 -15.82 25.78 -11.63
CA LEU A 9 -16.03 26.48 -10.37
C LEU A 9 -15.20 25.88 -9.22
N ALA A 10 -15.07 24.54 -9.17
CA ALA A 10 -14.21 23.88 -8.20
C ALA A 10 -12.72 24.25 -8.36
N ALA A 11 -12.24 24.40 -9.59
CA ALA A 11 -10.87 24.82 -9.88
C ALA A 11 -10.60 26.26 -9.42
N ASP A 12 -11.51 27.18 -9.74
CA ASP A 12 -11.43 28.59 -9.34
C ASP A 12 -11.36 28.72 -7.81
N VAL A 13 -12.26 28.03 -7.09
CA VAL A 13 -12.30 28.06 -5.62
C VAL A 13 -11.05 27.42 -5.03
N ALA A 14 -10.54 26.31 -5.59
CA ALA A 14 -9.27 25.71 -5.16
C ALA A 14 -8.09 26.68 -5.34
N GLY A 15 -8.08 27.49 -6.40
CA GLY A 15 -7.11 28.57 -6.62
C GLY A 15 -7.20 29.68 -5.57
N ILE A 16 -8.41 30.09 -5.17
CA ILE A 16 -8.61 31.06 -4.08
C ILE A 16 -8.08 30.48 -2.76
N PHE A 17 -8.40 29.22 -2.44
CA PHE A 17 -7.90 28.57 -1.23
C PHE A 17 -6.38 28.34 -1.25
N LEU A 18 -5.75 28.17 -2.42
CA LEU A 18 -4.29 28.16 -2.53
C LEU A 18 -3.70 29.52 -2.14
N LYS A 19 -4.29 30.63 -2.60
CA LYS A 19 -3.89 31.98 -2.19
C LYS A 19 -4.04 32.20 -0.68
N VAL A 20 -5.17 31.78 -0.10
CA VAL A 20 -5.40 31.79 1.36
C VAL A 20 -4.27 31.07 2.10
N VAL A 21 -3.95 29.83 1.68
CA VAL A 21 -2.92 28.99 2.29
C VAL A 21 -1.54 29.65 2.26
N THR A 22 -1.16 30.29 1.16
CA THR A 22 0.11 31.05 1.07
C THR A 22 0.11 32.24 2.02
N THR A 23 -0.90 33.11 1.97
CA THR A 23 -0.96 34.31 2.83
C THR A 23 -1.00 33.96 4.33
N VAL A 24 -1.68 32.87 4.71
CA VAL A 24 -1.66 32.37 6.10
C VAL A 24 -0.26 31.89 6.52
N LYS A 25 0.50 31.23 5.64
CA LYS A 25 1.88 30.79 5.93
C LYS A 25 2.81 31.99 6.15
N ASP A 26 2.78 32.99 5.28
CA ASP A 26 3.60 34.20 5.41
C ASP A 26 3.37 34.92 6.76
N VAL A 27 2.11 34.94 7.23
CA VAL A 27 1.72 35.52 8.53
C VAL A 27 2.13 34.63 9.71
N ILE A 28 2.11 33.29 9.57
CA ILE A 28 2.62 32.37 10.60
C ILE A 28 4.14 32.51 10.79
N GLU A 29 4.89 32.63 9.69
CA GLU A 29 6.35 32.76 9.74
C GLU A 29 6.80 34.07 10.40
N THR A 30 6.03 35.14 10.22
CA THR A 30 6.27 36.45 10.84
C THR A 30 5.76 36.56 12.29
N MET A 31 4.94 35.62 12.79
CA MET A 31 4.28 35.74 14.10
C MET A 31 4.60 34.61 15.09
N LYS A 32 5.46 34.89 16.08
CA LYS A 32 5.83 33.92 17.13
C LYS A 32 4.72 33.58 18.13
N GLY A 33 3.74 34.46 18.36
CA GLY A 33 2.73 34.32 19.44
C GLY A 33 1.37 33.74 19.04
N ALA A 34 1.03 33.73 17.74
CA ALA A 34 -0.29 33.33 17.22
C ALA A 34 -0.31 31.92 16.57
N LYS A 35 0.83 31.22 16.65
CA LYS A 35 1.20 30.11 15.77
C LYS A 35 0.20 28.94 15.77
N GLU A 36 -0.30 28.52 16.93
CA GLU A 36 -1.14 27.31 17.02
C GLU A 36 -2.51 27.46 16.35
N ALA A 37 -3.23 28.55 16.61
CA ALA A 37 -4.58 28.73 16.05
C ALA A 37 -4.54 29.07 14.55
N LEU A 38 -3.50 29.77 14.09
CA LEU A 38 -3.27 29.99 12.66
C LEU A 38 -2.86 28.69 11.93
N ILE A 39 -2.13 27.78 12.59
CA ILE A 39 -1.82 26.44 12.03
C ILE A 39 -3.09 25.59 11.86
N GLU A 40 -4.03 25.60 12.81
CA GLU A 40 -5.32 24.89 12.64
C GLU A 40 -6.11 25.49 11.47
N LEU A 41 -6.22 26.82 11.40
CA LEU A 41 -6.88 27.52 10.29
C LEU A 41 -6.23 27.17 8.94
N LEU A 42 -4.89 27.11 8.89
CA LEU A 42 -4.12 26.70 7.72
C LEU A 42 -4.43 25.25 7.30
N SER A 43 -4.41 24.31 8.25
CA SER A 43 -4.67 22.88 7.99
C SER A 43 -6.06 22.65 7.37
N ARG A 44 -7.07 23.37 7.86
CA ARG A 44 -8.44 23.32 7.32
C ARG A 44 -8.54 23.95 5.93
N CYS A 45 -7.85 25.07 5.68
CA CYS A 45 -7.78 25.66 4.34
C CYS A 45 -7.13 24.71 3.31
N GLU A 46 -6.04 24.03 3.69
CA GLU A 46 -5.40 23.02 2.85
C GLU A 46 -6.32 21.82 2.58
N ARG A 47 -7.10 21.37 3.58
CA ARG A 47 -8.04 20.25 3.43
C ARG A 47 -9.21 20.58 2.50
N VAL A 48 -9.82 21.75 2.66
CA VAL A 48 -10.88 22.23 1.73
C VAL A 48 -10.35 22.32 0.30
N ARG A 49 -9.13 22.84 0.10
CA ARG A 49 -8.46 22.87 -1.22
C ARG A 49 -8.29 21.46 -1.83
N LEU A 50 -7.82 20.50 -1.04
CA LEU A 50 -7.62 19.12 -1.50
C LEU A 50 -8.94 18.42 -1.84
N TYR A 51 -10.01 18.66 -1.07
CA TYR A 51 -11.34 18.16 -1.39
C TYR A 51 -11.90 18.78 -2.67
N LEU A 52 -11.69 20.08 -2.92
CA LEU A 52 -12.09 20.75 -4.17
C LEU A 52 -11.38 20.18 -5.40
N GLU A 53 -10.08 19.87 -5.30
CA GLU A 53 -9.33 19.18 -6.37
C GLU A 53 -9.84 17.75 -6.61
N LEU A 54 -10.20 17.02 -5.56
CA LEU A 54 -10.80 15.68 -5.67
C LEU A 54 -12.18 15.76 -6.33
N PHE A 55 -13.00 16.73 -5.95
CA PHE A 55 -14.32 16.98 -6.55
C PHE A 55 -14.20 17.38 -8.02
N ARG A 56 -13.25 18.25 -8.37
CA ARG A 56 -12.91 18.62 -9.75
C ARG A 56 -12.55 17.39 -10.60
N SER A 57 -11.65 16.54 -10.08
CA SER A 57 -11.14 15.33 -10.74
C SER A 57 -12.22 14.27 -10.97
N LEU A 58 -13.11 14.06 -9.99
CA LEU A 58 -14.23 13.13 -10.14
C LEU A 58 -15.29 13.68 -11.08
N THR A 59 -15.64 14.96 -10.96
CA THR A 59 -16.64 15.60 -11.80
C THR A 59 -16.20 15.67 -13.27
N SER A 60 -14.91 15.86 -13.55
CA SER A 60 -14.40 15.82 -14.94
C SER A 60 -14.52 14.43 -15.58
N ARG A 61 -14.60 13.35 -14.80
CA ARG A 61 -14.85 12.00 -15.32
C ARG A 61 -16.32 11.82 -15.69
N LEU A 62 -17.23 12.39 -14.90
CA LEU A 62 -18.68 12.42 -15.19
C LEU A 62 -19.04 13.27 -16.42
N SER A 63 -18.12 14.10 -16.93
CA SER A 63 -18.32 14.90 -18.14
C SER A 63 -18.26 14.10 -19.45
N ASN A 64 -17.94 12.79 -19.40
CA ASN A 64 -17.89 11.93 -20.58
C ASN A 64 -19.30 11.77 -21.21
N PRO A 65 -19.45 11.63 -22.55
CA PRO A 65 -20.73 11.80 -23.22
C PRO A 65 -21.79 10.72 -22.93
N VAL A 66 -21.42 9.66 -22.19
CA VAL A 66 -22.31 8.56 -21.77
C VAL A 66 -23.09 8.89 -20.48
N GLU A 67 -22.63 9.86 -19.67
CA GLU A 67 -23.09 10.06 -18.27
C GLU A 67 -23.89 11.38 -18.06
N LYS A 68 -24.46 11.95 -19.12
CA LYS A 68 -25.05 13.31 -19.16
C LYS A 68 -26.30 13.60 -18.27
N SER A 69 -26.71 12.72 -17.37
CA SER A 69 -27.94 12.89 -16.56
C SER A 69 -27.74 13.44 -15.14
N ILE A 70 -26.51 13.73 -14.72
CA ILE A 70 -26.20 14.08 -13.32
C ILE A 70 -26.11 15.61 -13.15
N SER A 71 -27.09 16.20 -12.46
CA SER A 71 -27.03 17.60 -12.01
C SER A 71 -26.40 17.69 -10.63
N LEU A 72 -25.24 18.34 -10.53
CA LEU A 72 -24.52 18.51 -9.26
C LEU A 72 -24.86 19.84 -8.59
N SER A 73 -25.07 19.83 -7.28
CA SER A 73 -25.22 21.02 -6.43
C SER A 73 -23.87 21.36 -5.77
N PHE A 74 -23.17 22.35 -6.32
CA PHE A 74 -21.95 22.92 -5.75
C PHE A 74 -22.18 24.38 -5.39
N ASN A 75 -22.16 24.72 -4.11
CA ASN A 75 -22.41 26.09 -3.62
C ASN A 75 -21.13 26.94 -3.59
N ASP A 76 -20.57 27.20 -4.77
CA ASP A 76 -19.36 28.00 -5.00
C ASP A 76 -19.30 29.29 -4.14
N SER A 77 -20.39 30.06 -4.09
CA SER A 77 -20.43 31.37 -3.43
C SER A 77 -20.13 31.27 -1.93
N ALA A 78 -20.58 30.21 -1.26
CA ALA A 78 -20.32 29.98 0.16
C ALA A 78 -18.84 29.65 0.45
N TYR A 79 -18.14 28.98 -0.48
CA TYR A 79 -16.70 28.75 -0.37
C TYR A 79 -15.92 30.05 -0.63
N ARG A 80 -16.30 30.84 -1.65
CA ARG A 80 -15.67 32.14 -1.94
C ARG A 80 -15.85 33.13 -0.78
N GLN A 81 -17.05 33.19 -0.18
CA GLN A 81 -17.31 33.99 1.02
C GLN A 81 -16.38 33.55 2.17
N THR A 82 -16.33 32.26 2.48
CA THR A 82 -15.48 31.73 3.56
C THR A 82 -14.00 32.07 3.33
N ALA A 83 -13.50 31.92 2.10
CA ALA A 83 -12.12 32.27 1.76
C ALA A 83 -11.82 33.78 1.85
N ASN A 84 -12.76 34.63 1.43
CA ASN A 84 -12.62 36.09 1.52
C ASN A 84 -12.64 36.57 2.98
N GLU A 85 -13.49 35.99 3.83
CA GLU A 85 -13.50 36.28 5.28
C GLU A 85 -12.17 35.89 5.94
N ILE A 86 -11.60 34.74 5.57
CA ILE A 86 -10.28 34.32 6.06
C ILE A 86 -9.18 35.26 5.58
N LEU A 87 -9.16 35.65 4.30
CA LEU A 87 -8.19 36.63 3.80
C LEU A 87 -8.32 37.97 4.53
N GLY A 88 -9.54 38.48 4.74
CA GLY A 88 -9.77 39.72 5.47
C GLY A 88 -9.27 39.65 6.92
N PHE A 89 -9.52 38.54 7.61
CA PHE A 89 -9.00 38.28 8.95
C PHE A 89 -7.47 38.22 8.98
N VAL A 90 -6.84 37.50 8.04
CA VAL A 90 -5.38 37.34 7.99
C VAL A 90 -4.67 38.66 7.71
N HIS A 91 -5.20 39.52 6.82
CA HIS A 91 -4.66 40.87 6.62
C HIS A 91 -4.82 41.73 7.87
N LYS A 92 -6.00 41.71 8.53
CA LYS A 92 -6.22 42.43 9.80
C LYS A 92 -5.23 42.03 10.90
N VAL A 93 -4.90 40.74 11.00
CA VAL A 93 -3.89 40.21 11.93
C VAL A 93 -2.47 40.64 11.52
N ALA A 94 -2.15 40.61 10.22
CA ALA A 94 -0.86 41.04 9.68
C ALA A 94 -0.61 42.55 9.81
N ASP A 95 -1.63 43.38 9.69
CA ASP A 95 -1.50 44.83 9.87
C ASP A 95 -1.38 45.20 11.35
N ALA A 96 -2.16 44.57 12.22
CA ALA A 96 -2.02 44.74 13.67
C ALA A 96 -0.61 44.35 14.17
N SER A 97 0.02 43.34 13.55
CA SER A 97 1.36 42.87 13.96
C SER A 97 2.48 43.88 13.70
N LYS A 98 2.28 44.84 12.80
CA LYS A 98 3.26 45.89 12.47
C LYS A 98 3.38 46.97 13.55
N HIS A 99 2.40 47.10 14.44
CA HIS A 99 2.33 48.25 15.36
C HIS A 99 2.98 48.03 16.74
N SER A 100 2.91 46.83 17.33
CA SER A 100 3.68 46.45 18.55
C SER A 100 3.40 45.00 18.98
N GLU A 101 4.42 44.25 19.43
CA GLU A 101 4.25 42.90 19.99
C GLU A 101 3.34 42.86 21.24
N LEU A 102 3.38 43.91 22.09
CA LEU A 102 2.55 43.98 23.30
C LEU A 102 1.07 44.18 22.93
N TRP A 103 0.81 45.03 21.93
CA TRP A 103 -0.54 45.26 21.42
C TRP A 103 -1.10 43.99 20.77
N MET A 104 -0.24 43.19 20.10
CA MET A 104 -0.64 41.90 19.56
C MET A 104 -1.03 40.86 20.62
N LYS A 105 -0.29 40.77 21.74
CA LYS A 105 -0.67 39.85 22.84
C LYS A 105 -2.03 40.21 23.43
N PHE A 106 -2.36 41.50 23.49
CA PHE A 106 -3.67 41.96 23.95
C PHE A 106 -4.78 41.72 22.91
N SER A 107 -4.56 42.09 21.64
CA SER A 107 -5.56 41.91 20.57
C SER A 107 -5.83 40.45 20.22
N TRP A 108 -4.86 39.56 20.43
CA TRP A 108 -4.99 38.11 20.15
C TRP A 108 -6.11 37.44 20.96
N VAL A 109 -6.39 37.93 22.18
CA VAL A 109 -7.50 37.42 23.01
C VAL A 109 -8.85 37.63 22.30
N PHE A 110 -9.01 38.74 21.59
CA PHE A 110 -10.21 39.05 20.82
C PHE A 110 -10.24 38.27 19.49
N TYR A 111 -9.09 38.15 18.81
CA TYR A 111 -8.99 37.38 17.55
C TYR A 111 -9.23 35.87 17.71
N LYS A 112 -9.06 35.30 18.90
CA LYS A 112 -9.30 33.87 19.14
C LYS A 112 -10.74 33.44 18.79
N ALA A 113 -11.73 34.28 19.09
CA ALA A 113 -13.13 34.01 18.75
C ALA A 113 -13.37 34.01 17.23
N ASP A 114 -12.79 34.99 16.52
CA ASP A 114 -12.84 35.08 15.06
C ASP A 114 -12.23 33.82 14.40
N VAL A 115 -11.06 33.35 14.87
CA VAL A 115 -10.43 32.12 14.36
C VAL A 115 -11.32 30.90 14.59
N THR A 116 -11.90 30.74 15.78
CA THR A 116 -12.81 29.62 16.06
C THR A 116 -14.05 29.64 15.17
N ALA A 117 -14.62 30.82 14.90
CA ALA A 117 -15.75 30.96 13.97
C ALA A 117 -15.37 30.61 12.53
N LEU A 118 -14.20 31.04 12.05
CA LEU A 118 -13.70 30.70 10.71
C LEU A 118 -13.38 29.20 10.56
N VAL A 119 -12.78 28.58 11.58
CA VAL A 119 -12.58 27.11 11.61
C VAL A 119 -13.92 26.39 11.55
N GLY A 120 -14.92 26.81 12.33
CA GLY A 120 -16.27 26.24 12.28
C GLY A 120 -16.94 26.36 10.89
N LYS A 121 -16.75 27.49 10.20
CA LYS A 121 -17.19 27.65 8.80
C LYS A 121 -16.49 26.67 7.87
N LEU A 122 -15.16 26.51 7.98
CA LEU A 122 -14.40 25.54 7.19
C LEU A 122 -14.84 24.09 7.45
N GLU A 123 -15.12 23.71 8.68
CA GLU A 123 -15.65 22.37 8.99
C GLU A 123 -17.01 22.10 8.34
N GLY A 124 -17.87 23.12 8.25
CA GLY A 124 -19.11 23.04 7.48
C GLY A 124 -18.83 22.76 5.99
N ARG A 125 -17.89 23.49 5.40
CA ARG A 125 -17.48 23.32 3.99
C ARG A 125 -16.77 21.98 3.71
N GLU A 126 -16.01 21.44 4.66
CA GLU A 126 -15.46 20.08 4.59
C GLU A 126 -16.59 19.03 4.54
N LYS A 127 -17.62 19.17 5.39
CA LYS A 127 -18.77 18.25 5.46
C LYS A 127 -19.62 18.31 4.18
N ASP A 128 -19.93 19.51 3.71
CA ASP A 128 -20.69 19.76 2.47
C ASP A 128 -20.02 19.05 1.28
N LEU A 129 -18.72 19.27 1.08
CA LEU A 129 -18.04 18.69 -0.08
C LEU A 129 -17.88 17.17 0.04
N ASN A 130 -17.64 16.64 1.24
CA ASN A 130 -17.54 15.20 1.48
C ASN A 130 -18.88 14.47 1.20
N LEU A 131 -20.02 15.11 1.46
CA LEU A 131 -21.34 14.59 1.09
C LEU A 131 -21.49 14.48 -0.44
N VAL A 132 -21.13 15.52 -1.18
CA VAL A 132 -21.18 15.52 -2.67
C VAL A 132 -20.21 14.48 -3.26
N LEU A 133 -19.00 14.36 -2.71
CA LEU A 133 -18.03 13.33 -3.09
C LEU A 133 -18.55 11.91 -2.85
N THR A 134 -19.25 11.68 -1.73
CA THR A 134 -19.86 10.39 -1.39
C THR A 134 -21.01 10.05 -2.34
N PHE A 135 -21.84 11.04 -2.69
CA PHE A 135 -22.93 10.88 -3.66
C PHE A 135 -22.40 10.49 -5.06
N ILE A 136 -21.37 11.17 -5.56
CA ILE A 136 -20.71 10.84 -6.83
C ILE A 136 -20.16 9.41 -6.82
N ALA A 137 -19.49 9.01 -5.73
CA ALA A 137 -18.92 7.66 -5.60
C ALA A 137 -20.00 6.56 -5.56
N ALA A 138 -21.13 6.81 -4.90
CA ALA A 138 -22.27 5.90 -4.87
C ALA A 138 -22.91 5.77 -6.26
N GLN A 139 -23.18 6.88 -6.94
CA GLN A 139 -23.84 6.88 -8.25
C GLN A 139 -22.98 6.22 -9.34
N SER A 140 -21.66 6.48 -9.35
CA SER A 140 -20.71 5.82 -10.25
C SER A 140 -20.67 4.29 -10.08
N SER A 141 -20.99 3.79 -8.88
CA SER A 141 -21.01 2.35 -8.60
C SER A 141 -22.28 1.65 -9.13
N VAL A 142 -23.38 2.39 -9.34
CA VAL A 142 -24.70 1.86 -9.78
C VAL A 142 -24.80 1.72 -11.32
N VAL A 143 -24.00 2.46 -12.08
CA VAL A 143 -24.05 2.44 -13.57
C VAL A 143 -23.42 1.18 -14.19
N THR A 144 -22.78 0.33 -13.37
CA THR A 144 -22.05 -0.90 -13.76
C THR A 144 -22.92 -2.01 -14.36
N GLU A 145 -24.25 -1.93 -14.27
CA GLU A 145 -25.17 -2.98 -14.78
C GLU A 145 -25.01 -3.25 -16.29
N LYS A 146 -24.66 -2.22 -17.09
CA LYS A 146 -24.35 -2.40 -18.52
C LYS A 146 -23.00 -3.08 -18.78
N GLU A 147 -22.03 -2.96 -17.87
CA GLU A 147 -20.72 -3.61 -18.02
C GLU A 147 -20.81 -5.13 -17.78
N ILE A 148 -21.73 -5.58 -16.91
CA ILE A 148 -21.96 -7.00 -16.59
C ILE A 148 -22.25 -7.83 -17.86
N ILE A 149 -23.00 -7.28 -18.81
CA ILE A 149 -23.32 -7.96 -20.07
C ILE A 149 -22.05 -8.16 -20.93
N THR A 150 -21.17 -7.16 -21.00
CA THR A 150 -19.87 -7.28 -21.67
C THR A 150 -18.84 -8.14 -20.93
N MET A 151 -18.97 -8.31 -19.60
CA MET A 151 -18.09 -9.21 -18.84
C MET A 151 -18.39 -10.69 -19.13
N LYS A 152 -19.66 -11.07 -19.32
CA LYS A 152 -20.05 -12.46 -19.55
C LYS A 152 -19.30 -13.10 -20.74
N GLY A 153 -19.23 -12.39 -21.87
CA GLY A 153 -18.54 -12.88 -23.07
C GLY A 153 -17.02 -13.04 -22.94
N ARG A 154 -16.37 -12.35 -21.99
CA ARG A 154 -14.92 -12.51 -21.73
C ARG A 154 -14.60 -13.59 -20.70
N ALA A 155 -15.57 -13.97 -19.86
CA ALA A 155 -15.39 -15.03 -18.88
C ALA A 155 -15.29 -16.41 -19.54
N GLU A 156 -16.05 -16.61 -20.63
CA GLU A 156 -16.02 -17.84 -21.44
C GLU A 156 -14.67 -18.02 -22.16
N GLU A 157 -13.99 -16.92 -22.52
CA GLU A 157 -12.66 -16.92 -23.15
C GLU A 157 -11.53 -17.25 -22.15
N TRP A 158 -11.65 -16.77 -20.91
CA TRP A 158 -10.65 -17.01 -19.85
C TRP A 158 -10.70 -18.41 -19.23
N ALA A 159 -11.80 -19.15 -19.37
CA ALA A 159 -11.91 -20.53 -18.87
C ALA A 159 -10.85 -21.47 -19.47
N GLN A 160 -10.41 -21.21 -20.71
CA GLN A 160 -9.34 -21.98 -21.37
C GLN A 160 -7.93 -21.68 -20.83
N ILE A 161 -7.73 -20.55 -20.13
CA ILE A 161 -6.43 -20.17 -19.55
C ILE A 161 -6.18 -20.88 -18.21
N THR A 162 -7.25 -21.34 -17.53
CA THR A 162 -7.17 -22.01 -16.21
C THR A 162 -6.36 -23.32 -16.25
N GLU A 163 -6.37 -24.07 -17.35
CA GLU A 163 -5.56 -25.29 -17.51
C GLU A 163 -4.04 -25.00 -17.42
N ALA A 164 -3.60 -23.83 -17.90
CA ALA A 164 -2.19 -23.43 -17.88
C ALA A 164 -1.64 -23.19 -16.45
N PHE A 165 -2.50 -22.84 -15.49
CA PHE A 165 -2.10 -22.69 -14.08
C PHE A 165 -1.95 -24.04 -13.35
N GLY A 166 -2.55 -25.13 -13.86
CA GLY A 166 -2.44 -26.46 -13.28
C GLY A 166 -1.11 -27.18 -13.61
N ALA A 167 -0.57 -26.97 -14.81
CA ALA A 167 0.52 -27.78 -15.36
C ALA A 167 1.93 -27.39 -14.88
N ALA A 168 2.13 -26.18 -14.32
CA ALA A 168 3.47 -25.58 -14.20
C ALA A 168 4.35 -26.06 -13.01
N HIS A 169 3.84 -26.89 -12.09
CA HIS A 169 4.59 -27.29 -10.89
C HIS A 169 4.37 -28.76 -10.43
N LEU A 170 4.72 -29.72 -11.28
CA LEU A 170 5.03 -31.10 -10.87
C LEU A 170 6.28 -31.63 -11.60
N GLY A 171 7.46 -31.23 -11.11
CA GLY A 171 8.69 -31.96 -11.39
C GLY A 171 8.67 -33.27 -10.60
N GLN A 172 8.47 -34.40 -11.28
CA GLN A 172 8.50 -35.73 -10.67
C GLN A 172 9.95 -36.14 -10.37
N ASP A 173 10.29 -36.27 -9.09
CA ASP A 173 11.30 -37.23 -8.64
C ASP A 173 10.59 -38.27 -7.78
N GLY A 174 10.47 -39.48 -8.32
CA GLY A 174 9.61 -40.53 -7.77
C GLY A 174 9.76 -41.84 -8.52
N ASN A 175 10.98 -42.40 -8.49
CA ASN A 175 11.31 -43.66 -9.13
C ASN A 175 10.51 -44.82 -8.50
N GLY A 176 9.40 -45.21 -9.14
CA GLY A 176 8.54 -46.31 -8.73
C GLY A 176 8.52 -47.42 -9.78
N LEU A 177 9.38 -48.42 -9.61
CA LEU A 177 9.39 -49.64 -10.42
C LEU A 177 8.05 -50.38 -10.31
N VAL A 178 7.29 -50.44 -11.42
CA VAL A 178 6.27 -51.47 -11.64
C VAL A 178 6.40 -52.01 -13.06
N MET A 179 6.77 -53.28 -13.18
CA MET A 179 6.73 -53.99 -14.46
C MET A 179 5.30 -54.12 -14.98
N LYS A 180 5.14 -54.04 -16.30
CA LYS A 180 4.21 -54.92 -17.02
C LYS A 180 4.82 -55.35 -18.36
N HIS A 181 4.78 -56.65 -18.60
CA HIS A 181 5.30 -57.32 -19.80
C HIS A 181 4.30 -57.30 -20.96
N SER A 182 4.82 -57.69 -22.13
CA SER A 182 4.11 -58.16 -23.33
C SER A 182 3.56 -57.10 -24.30
N SER A 183 3.65 -57.23 -25.63
CA SER A 183 4.56 -58.01 -26.52
C SER A 183 4.15 -57.69 -27.98
N GLU A 184 5.12 -57.55 -28.92
CA GLU A 184 5.01 -57.86 -30.38
C GLU A 184 3.84 -57.23 -31.22
N GLN A 185 3.94 -56.77 -32.48
CA GLN A 185 4.92 -56.59 -33.58
C GLN A 185 4.41 -55.37 -34.43
N GLY A 186 5.07 -54.79 -35.45
CA GLY A 186 6.36 -55.00 -36.13
C GLY A 186 6.39 -54.34 -37.53
N LYS A 187 7.54 -54.44 -38.23
CA LYS A 187 7.80 -54.13 -39.68
C LYS A 187 7.80 -52.67 -40.22
N ASN A 188 9.05 -52.24 -40.51
CA ASN A 188 9.59 -51.79 -41.82
C ASN A 188 9.09 -50.51 -42.55
N GLY A 189 10.06 -49.67 -42.96
CA GLY A 189 9.92 -48.70 -44.06
C GLY A 189 11.05 -47.69 -44.17
N HIS A 190 12.07 -47.95 -45.01
CA HIS A 190 13.03 -46.92 -45.48
C HIS A 190 12.45 -46.16 -46.69
N GLY A 191 12.82 -44.89 -46.86
CA GLY A 191 12.43 -44.12 -48.05
C GLY A 191 12.81 -42.63 -47.99
N SER A 192 14.08 -42.31 -48.25
CA SER A 192 14.56 -40.93 -48.41
C SER A 192 14.41 -40.44 -49.84
N HIS A 193 13.85 -39.24 -50.07
CA HIS A 193 14.15 -38.45 -51.27
C HIS A 193 14.16 -36.94 -50.99
N THR A 194 15.20 -36.29 -51.51
CA THR A 194 15.52 -34.87 -51.39
C THR A 194 14.87 -34.03 -52.49
N GLY A 195 14.44 -32.80 -52.18
CA GLY A 195 13.83 -31.86 -53.12
C GLY A 195 13.99 -30.39 -52.71
N LEU A 196 15.14 -29.81 -53.08
CA LEU A 196 15.45 -28.37 -53.07
C LEU A 196 14.68 -27.66 -54.21
N LEU A 197 14.31 -26.36 -54.22
CA LEU A 197 14.43 -25.19 -53.33
C LEU A 197 13.16 -24.31 -53.50
N ASN A 198 12.84 -23.42 -52.54
CA ASN A 198 12.90 -21.98 -52.84
C ASN A 198 13.06 -21.10 -51.57
N ASP A 199 13.76 -19.98 -51.72
CA ASP A 199 14.16 -19.07 -50.65
C ASP A 199 13.06 -18.03 -50.33
N GLN A 200 12.62 -17.95 -49.07
CA GLN A 200 12.22 -16.67 -48.46
C GLN A 200 12.71 -16.60 -47.01
N ARG A 201 13.95 -16.13 -46.83
CA ARG A 201 14.47 -15.69 -45.53
C ARG A 201 13.72 -14.45 -45.06
N GLN A 202 12.78 -14.59 -44.13
CA GLN A 202 12.47 -13.54 -43.17
C GLN A 202 13.06 -13.91 -41.81
N SER A 203 13.79 -12.97 -41.22
CA SER A 203 14.62 -13.21 -40.04
C SER A 203 13.77 -13.54 -38.81
N VAL A 204 14.07 -14.67 -38.18
CA VAL A 204 13.56 -15.00 -36.85
C VAL A 204 14.06 -13.94 -35.87
N ILE A 205 13.17 -13.03 -35.47
CA ILE A 205 13.29 -12.34 -34.19
C ILE A 205 12.65 -13.29 -33.17
N PRO A 206 13.41 -13.87 -32.22
CA PRO A 206 12.80 -14.59 -31.12
C PRO A 206 12.02 -13.56 -30.30
N ILE A 207 10.68 -13.60 -30.40
CA ILE A 207 9.82 -12.86 -29.49
C ILE A 207 10.06 -13.47 -28.11
N GLN A 208 10.91 -12.82 -27.33
CA GLN A 208 11.14 -13.17 -25.95
C GLN A 208 9.81 -13.02 -25.22
N ALA A 209 9.17 -14.14 -24.91
CA ALA A 209 8.04 -14.16 -23.98
C ALA A 209 8.50 -13.45 -22.69
N PRO A 210 7.73 -12.49 -22.15
CA PRO A 210 8.15 -11.72 -20.97
C PRO A 210 8.19 -12.63 -19.74
N SER A 211 9.38 -13.21 -19.51
CA SER A 211 9.64 -14.18 -18.44
C SER A 211 9.76 -13.47 -17.09
N ASN A 212 8.62 -13.11 -16.49
CA ASN A 212 8.58 -12.65 -15.12
C ASN A 212 7.23 -13.00 -14.45
N SER A 213 7.07 -14.29 -14.12
CA SER A 213 6.13 -14.71 -13.06
C SER A 213 6.63 -14.17 -11.72
N MET A 214 6.33 -12.89 -11.44
CA MET A 214 6.81 -12.19 -10.25
C MET A 214 6.41 -12.94 -8.98
N LYS A 215 7.40 -13.54 -8.30
CA LYS A 215 7.20 -14.18 -7.00
C LYS A 215 6.54 -13.18 -6.03
N PRO A 216 5.56 -13.61 -5.21
CA PRO A 216 4.91 -12.73 -4.25
C PRO A 216 5.93 -12.17 -3.25
N ALA A 217 5.65 -10.98 -2.72
CA ALA A 217 6.41 -10.43 -1.60
C ALA A 217 6.32 -11.34 -0.36
N LEU A 218 7.28 -11.25 0.56
CA LEU A 218 7.32 -12.11 1.75
C LEU A 218 7.01 -11.33 3.03
N TRP A 219 6.06 -11.81 3.83
CA TRP A 219 5.81 -11.33 5.18
C TRP A 219 6.37 -12.28 6.24
N LEU A 220 7.51 -11.93 6.84
CA LEU A 220 8.12 -12.70 7.91
C LEU A 220 7.43 -12.40 9.25
N GLY A 221 6.29 -13.06 9.48
CA GLY A 221 5.49 -12.87 10.69
C GLY A 221 6.01 -13.59 11.94
N ASN A 222 6.81 -14.65 11.79
CA ASN A 222 7.43 -15.31 12.96
C ASN A 222 8.54 -14.43 13.56
N VAL A 223 8.38 -14.10 14.84
CA VAL A 223 9.26 -13.21 15.63
C VAL A 223 9.92 -13.92 16.82
N VAL A 224 9.65 -15.20 17.05
CA VAL A 224 10.27 -16.01 18.12
C VAL A 224 11.33 -16.97 17.59
N ARG A 225 12.27 -17.34 18.45
CA ARG A 225 13.36 -18.28 18.13
C ARG A 225 12.95 -19.75 18.11
N THR A 226 11.88 -20.12 18.79
CA THR A 226 11.46 -21.52 18.97
C THR A 226 11.12 -22.20 17.64
N GLY A 227 11.53 -23.46 17.48
CA GLY A 227 11.24 -24.27 16.29
C GLY A 227 12.02 -23.87 15.03
N LEU A 228 12.97 -22.94 15.12
CA LEU A 228 13.83 -22.53 14.01
C LEU A 228 15.18 -23.27 14.05
N ASP A 229 15.71 -23.56 12.86
CA ASP A 229 17.02 -24.19 12.69
C ASP A 229 18.16 -23.35 13.31
N PRO A 230 19.13 -23.95 14.03
CA PRO A 230 20.23 -23.22 14.66
C PRO A 230 21.09 -22.39 13.71
N VAL A 231 21.19 -22.76 12.42
CA VAL A 231 21.94 -21.98 11.42
C VAL A 231 21.09 -20.83 10.89
N TYR A 232 19.79 -21.04 10.66
CA TYR A 232 18.85 -19.95 10.37
C TYR A 232 18.85 -18.89 11.48
N LEU A 233 18.82 -19.32 12.75
CA LEU A 233 18.90 -18.44 13.91
C LEU A 233 20.20 -17.62 13.94
N ARG A 234 21.34 -18.24 13.61
CA ARG A 234 22.65 -17.59 13.57
C ARG A 234 22.71 -16.51 12.49
N GLU A 235 22.24 -16.79 11.28
CA GLU A 235 22.25 -15.83 10.17
C GLU A 235 21.24 -14.70 10.38
N ARG A 236 20.06 -14.98 10.96
CA ARG A 236 19.08 -13.95 11.36
C ARG A 236 19.58 -13.07 12.51
N ALA A 237 20.35 -13.62 13.46
CA ALA A 237 21.02 -12.84 14.49
C ALA A 237 22.07 -11.90 13.87
N ARG A 238 22.97 -12.43 13.04
CA ARG A 238 23.98 -11.66 12.29
C ARG A 238 23.38 -10.50 11.49
N LEU A 239 22.27 -10.73 10.78
CA LEU A 239 21.52 -9.68 10.09
C LEU A 239 21.04 -8.57 11.06
N SER A 240 20.51 -8.98 12.21
CA SER A 240 19.96 -8.07 13.22
C SER A 240 21.05 -7.23 13.88
N ASP A 241 22.20 -7.84 14.18
CA ASP A 241 23.35 -7.18 14.78
C ASP A 241 24.00 -6.20 13.79
N ALA A 242 24.19 -6.61 12.53
CA ALA A 242 24.68 -5.73 11.47
C ALA A 242 23.74 -4.53 11.23
N ALA A 243 22.42 -4.74 11.30
CA ALA A 243 21.43 -3.66 11.23
C ALA A 243 21.44 -2.74 12.46
N TYR A 244 21.73 -3.26 13.65
CA TYR A 244 21.84 -2.48 14.87
C TYR A 244 23.09 -1.59 14.90
N TRP A 245 24.23 -2.09 14.38
CA TRP A 245 25.50 -1.36 14.35
C TRP A 245 25.74 -0.54 13.09
N GLY A 246 24.88 -0.65 12.07
CA GLY A 246 25.08 0.03 10.80
C GLY A 246 26.17 -0.57 9.90
N ASP A 247 26.53 -1.84 10.10
CA ASP A 247 27.43 -2.56 9.18
C ASP A 247 26.66 -2.96 7.91
N TRP A 248 26.55 -2.00 6.99
CA TRP A 248 25.82 -2.17 5.73
C TRP A 248 26.42 -3.27 4.84
N HIS A 249 27.73 -3.53 4.93
CA HIS A 249 28.39 -4.56 4.15
C HIS A 249 27.99 -5.96 4.64
N GLN A 250 28.08 -6.19 5.95
CA GLN A 250 27.65 -7.46 6.55
C GLN A 250 26.14 -7.65 6.42
N LEU A 251 25.33 -6.59 6.59
CA LEU A 251 23.88 -6.64 6.42
C LEU A 251 23.52 -7.06 5.00
N LEU A 252 24.10 -6.43 3.97
CA LEU A 252 23.88 -6.81 2.57
C LEU A 252 24.31 -8.26 2.27
N SER A 253 25.41 -8.73 2.88
CA SER A 253 25.83 -10.13 2.80
C SER A 253 24.80 -11.07 3.44
N SER A 254 24.29 -10.75 4.63
CA SER A 254 23.23 -11.55 5.28
C SER A 254 21.90 -11.55 4.51
N LEU A 255 21.55 -10.47 3.80
CA LEU A 255 20.38 -10.46 2.90
C LEU A 255 20.56 -11.39 1.69
N ASP A 256 21.77 -11.47 1.14
CA ASP A 256 22.11 -12.40 0.05
C ASP A 256 22.13 -13.85 0.55
N THR A 257 22.65 -14.12 1.75
CA THR A 257 22.53 -15.42 2.44
C THR A 257 21.08 -15.83 2.63
N GLY A 258 20.22 -14.93 3.13
CA GLY A 258 18.77 -15.15 3.28
C GLY A 258 18.13 -15.62 1.97
N ARG A 259 18.43 -14.91 0.88
CA ARG A 259 17.91 -15.21 -0.46
C ARG A 259 18.43 -16.53 -1.02
N ARG A 260 19.75 -16.77 -1.00
CA ARG A 260 20.37 -17.93 -1.65
C ARG A 260 20.20 -19.23 -0.88
N ARG A 261 20.32 -19.17 0.45
CA ARG A 261 20.32 -20.36 1.32
C ARG A 261 18.93 -20.75 1.80
N PHE A 262 18.05 -19.78 2.04
CA PHE A 262 16.73 -20.01 2.62
C PHE A 262 15.56 -19.63 1.68
N GLY A 263 15.85 -19.01 0.53
CA GLY A 263 14.82 -18.58 -0.43
C GLY A 263 14.03 -17.34 -0.01
N GLU A 264 14.45 -16.64 1.04
CA GLU A 264 13.68 -15.59 1.70
C GLU A 264 14.22 -14.17 1.42
N SER A 265 13.33 -13.19 1.32
CA SER A 265 13.73 -11.77 1.37
C SER A 265 13.74 -11.27 2.81
N TRP A 266 14.94 -11.07 3.35
CA TRP A 266 15.13 -10.60 4.74
C TRP A 266 15.16 -9.08 4.90
N CYS A 267 14.89 -8.30 3.84
CA CYS A 267 14.99 -6.84 3.86
C CYS A 267 14.00 -6.17 4.83
N ASN A 268 12.94 -6.90 5.20
CA ASN A 268 11.93 -6.50 6.18
C ASN A 268 11.91 -7.41 7.41
N ALA A 269 12.95 -8.24 7.58
CA ALA A 269 13.06 -9.15 8.71
C ALA A 269 13.22 -8.37 10.02
N LEU A 270 12.59 -8.90 11.07
CA LEU A 270 12.71 -8.38 12.43
C LEU A 270 13.68 -9.22 13.26
N PRO A 271 14.27 -8.66 14.33
CA PRO A 271 15.03 -9.43 15.31
C PRO A 271 14.18 -10.52 15.97
N LEU A 272 14.68 -11.75 16.01
CA LEU A 272 14.02 -12.89 16.66
C LEU A 272 14.26 -12.87 18.17
N ARG A 273 13.20 -13.05 18.97
CA ARG A 273 13.22 -12.99 20.45
C ARG A 273 12.94 -14.33 21.12
N SER A 274 13.13 -14.40 22.44
CA SER A 274 12.61 -15.52 23.24
C SER A 274 11.09 -15.43 23.36
N GLU A 275 10.43 -16.54 23.68
CA GLU A 275 8.99 -16.56 23.97
C GLU A 275 8.61 -15.73 25.20
N ASP A 276 9.55 -15.53 26.13
CA ASP A 276 9.41 -14.75 27.36
C ASP A 276 9.37 -13.23 27.11
N ASP A 277 9.69 -12.78 25.90
CA ASP A 277 9.67 -11.36 25.50
C ASP A 277 8.80 -11.09 24.26
N PRO A 278 7.49 -11.41 24.29
CA PRO A 278 6.60 -11.22 23.15
C PRO A 278 6.15 -9.76 22.98
N HIS A 279 6.34 -8.92 24.01
CA HIS A 279 5.78 -7.57 24.06
C HIS A 279 6.78 -6.43 23.81
N ARG A 280 8.10 -6.68 23.80
CA ARG A 280 9.14 -5.63 23.57
C ARG A 280 9.68 -5.59 22.13
N LEU A 281 8.87 -6.03 21.16
CA LEU A 281 9.20 -5.89 19.75
C LEU A 281 9.00 -4.43 19.29
N SER A 282 10.11 -3.73 19.06
CA SER A 282 10.14 -2.38 18.49
C SER A 282 9.64 -2.31 17.04
N LEU A 283 9.63 -3.47 16.34
CA LEU A 283 9.35 -3.67 14.91
C LEU A 283 10.27 -2.90 13.95
N TRP A 284 11.50 -2.60 14.39
CA TRP A 284 12.51 -1.99 13.52
C TRP A 284 13.03 -2.98 12.47
N ALA A 285 12.66 -2.73 11.21
CA ALA A 285 13.25 -3.38 10.04
C ALA A 285 14.52 -2.64 9.55
N PRO A 286 15.41 -3.29 8.76
CA PRO A 286 16.65 -2.70 8.24
C PRO A 286 16.54 -1.30 7.62
N LEU A 287 15.43 -0.97 6.94
CA LEU A 287 15.24 0.36 6.34
C LEU A 287 15.08 1.48 7.39
N HIS A 288 14.47 1.18 8.55
CA HIS A 288 14.36 2.12 9.67
C HIS A 288 15.74 2.41 10.27
N GLN A 289 16.56 1.36 10.45
CA GLN A 289 17.93 1.52 10.93
C GLN A 289 18.78 2.32 9.94
N ALA A 290 18.61 2.11 8.63
CA ALA A 290 19.28 2.90 7.61
C ALA A 290 18.88 4.38 7.64
N ALA A 291 17.61 4.70 7.89
CA ALA A 291 17.17 6.08 8.08
C ALA A 291 17.73 6.70 9.36
N TYR A 292 17.69 5.97 10.48
CA TYR A 292 18.17 6.42 11.78
C TYR A 292 19.68 6.70 11.81
N MET A 293 20.48 5.81 11.20
CA MET A 293 21.93 5.90 11.14
C MET A 293 22.45 6.79 10.00
N ASN A 294 21.59 7.55 9.31
CA ASN A 294 21.90 8.33 8.11
C ASN A 294 22.72 7.54 7.06
N ALA A 295 22.27 6.33 6.73
CA ALA A 295 22.99 5.43 5.83
C ALA A 295 23.20 6.08 4.45
N PRO A 296 24.35 5.84 3.78
CA PRO A 296 24.61 6.42 2.46
C PRO A 296 23.48 6.11 1.49
N LYS A 297 23.03 7.11 0.72
CA LYS A 297 21.88 6.99 -0.22
C LYS A 297 21.91 5.71 -1.07
N LYS A 298 23.08 5.30 -1.57
CA LYS A 298 23.30 4.06 -2.34
C LYS A 298 22.91 2.76 -1.59
N VAL A 299 23.08 2.73 -0.27
CA VAL A 299 22.68 1.61 0.62
C VAL A 299 21.15 1.56 0.71
N VAL A 300 20.51 2.70 0.97
CA VAL A 300 19.04 2.83 1.01
C VAL A 300 18.42 2.42 -0.34
N GLU A 301 19.01 2.87 -1.45
CA GLU A 301 18.68 2.49 -2.83
C GLU A 301 18.81 0.98 -3.07
N LYS A 302 19.79 0.33 -2.42
CA LYS A 302 19.99 -1.11 -2.50
C LYS A 302 18.93 -1.85 -1.68
N PHE A 303 18.59 -1.40 -0.48
CA PHE A 303 17.54 -2.02 0.35
C PHE A 303 16.18 -1.98 -0.35
N ILE A 304 15.80 -0.82 -0.89
CA ILE A 304 14.59 -0.64 -1.70
C ILE A 304 14.56 -1.61 -2.89
N ARG A 305 15.65 -1.71 -3.66
CA ARG A 305 15.77 -2.65 -4.80
C ARG A 305 15.78 -4.13 -4.38
N LEU A 306 16.08 -4.44 -3.12
CA LEU A 306 15.99 -5.79 -2.57
C LEU A 306 14.61 -6.08 -1.93
N GLY A 307 13.68 -5.12 -1.99
CA GLY A 307 12.29 -5.26 -1.54
C GLY A 307 12.01 -4.72 -0.14
N ALA A 308 12.81 -3.78 0.37
CA ALA A 308 12.50 -3.10 1.63
C ALA A 308 11.25 -2.20 1.49
N PHE A 309 10.34 -2.30 2.46
CA PHE A 309 9.05 -1.60 2.47
C PHE A 309 9.19 -0.19 3.08
N ARG A 310 8.71 0.84 2.39
CA ARG A 310 8.76 2.23 2.86
C ARG A 310 7.53 2.61 3.68
N THR A 311 6.40 1.98 3.39
CA THR A 311 5.13 2.18 4.11
C THR A 311 5.07 1.44 5.46
N LEU A 312 6.03 0.55 5.72
CA LEU A 312 6.12 -0.19 6.96
C LEU A 312 6.52 0.76 8.11
N PRO A 313 5.73 0.87 9.20
CA PRO A 313 6.08 1.63 10.38
C PRO A 313 6.79 0.76 11.44
N THR A 314 7.48 1.42 12.37
CA THR A 314 7.83 0.85 13.68
C THR A 314 6.59 0.60 14.55
N LYS A 315 6.76 -0.04 15.70
CA LYS A 315 5.74 -0.12 16.77
C LYS A 315 6.12 0.67 18.00
N LYS A 316 7.41 0.70 18.32
CA LYS A 316 7.91 1.37 19.51
C LYS A 316 9.33 1.87 19.29
N THR A 317 9.51 3.16 19.48
CA THR A 317 10.79 3.88 19.61
C THR A 317 11.19 3.90 21.09
N LYS A 318 12.44 4.27 21.43
CA LYS A 318 12.87 4.38 22.84
C LYS A 318 12.48 5.73 23.48
N GLY A 319 11.66 6.55 22.81
CA GLY A 319 11.26 7.89 23.24
C GLY A 319 12.06 9.02 22.60
N GLU A 320 12.97 8.72 21.68
CA GLU A 320 13.79 9.66 20.91
C GLU A 320 13.03 10.42 19.81
N PHE A 321 11.75 10.08 19.59
CA PHE A 321 10.89 10.66 18.56
C PHE A 321 9.53 11.08 19.12
N ARG A 322 8.84 11.97 18.38
CA ARG A 322 7.51 12.47 18.73
C ARG A 322 6.44 11.37 18.71
N TYR A 323 6.56 10.38 17.83
CA TYR A 323 5.64 9.25 17.70
C TYR A 323 6.37 7.90 17.83
N GLN A 324 5.62 6.82 18.06
CA GLN A 324 6.17 5.47 18.30
C GLN A 324 6.18 4.59 17.05
N ASP A 325 5.33 4.95 16.10
CA ASP A 325 5.00 4.27 14.86
C ASP A 325 5.39 5.14 13.66
N LEU A 326 6.68 5.13 13.33
CA LEU A 326 7.27 5.94 12.28
C LEU A 326 7.73 5.05 11.13
N THR A 327 7.44 5.47 9.91
CA THR A 327 8.09 4.94 8.72
C THR A 327 9.54 5.44 8.62
N ALA A 328 10.35 4.79 7.79
CA ALA A 328 11.73 5.21 7.55
C ALA A 328 11.85 6.68 7.06
N VAL A 329 10.90 7.19 6.27
CA VAL A 329 10.94 8.60 5.83
C VAL A 329 10.61 9.57 6.97
N GLU A 330 9.78 9.19 7.93
CA GLU A 330 9.44 10.04 9.07
C GLU A 330 10.60 10.09 10.08
N ILE A 331 11.29 8.97 10.31
CA ILE A 331 12.57 8.94 11.05
C ILE A 331 13.58 9.91 10.41
N ALA A 332 13.77 9.84 9.09
CA ALA A 332 14.68 10.75 8.38
C ALA A 332 14.22 12.23 8.37
N ARG A 333 12.93 12.50 8.60
CA ARG A 333 12.41 13.86 8.76
C ARG A 333 12.62 14.40 10.17
N GLU A 334 12.34 13.62 11.21
CA GLU A 334 12.57 14.04 12.60
C GLU A 334 14.07 14.24 12.89
N LEU A 335 14.96 13.49 12.23
CA LEU A 335 16.43 13.68 12.32
C LEU A 335 17.01 14.71 11.33
N GLY A 336 16.21 15.31 10.44
CA GLY A 336 16.65 16.35 9.51
C GLY A 336 17.48 15.87 8.30
N TYR A 337 17.50 14.58 7.99
CA TYR A 337 18.27 14.00 6.87
C TYR A 337 17.57 14.17 5.51
N SER A 338 17.54 15.41 5.02
CA SER A 338 16.85 15.81 3.77
C SER A 338 17.21 14.98 2.54
N ASP A 339 18.48 14.60 2.40
CA ASP A 339 19.00 13.81 1.28
C ASP A 339 18.33 12.42 1.15
N LEU A 340 17.77 11.91 2.25
CA LEU A 340 17.07 10.62 2.30
C LEU A 340 15.56 10.74 2.05
N TRP A 341 14.97 11.93 2.06
CA TRP A 341 13.51 12.09 1.98
C TRP A 341 12.93 11.59 0.66
N ALA A 342 13.50 12.00 -0.48
CA ALA A 342 12.99 11.64 -1.80
C ALA A 342 13.07 10.13 -2.07
N ILE A 343 14.10 9.46 -1.54
CA ILE A 343 14.34 8.03 -1.73
C ILE A 343 13.50 7.16 -0.78
N LEU A 344 13.28 7.61 0.46
CA LEU A 344 12.46 6.92 1.46
C LEU A 344 10.95 7.21 1.35
N THR A 345 10.53 8.23 0.61
CA THR A 345 9.10 8.54 0.41
C THR A 345 8.38 7.37 -0.27
N PRO A 346 7.29 6.84 0.32
CA PRO A 346 6.50 5.76 -0.29
C PRO A 346 5.96 6.08 -1.69
N VAL A 347 5.94 5.07 -2.56
CA VAL A 347 5.37 5.17 -3.91
C VAL A 347 4.09 4.34 -3.93
N ILE A 348 2.94 5.00 -3.71
CA ILE A 348 1.64 4.34 -3.66
C ILE A 348 1.16 4.04 -5.09
N ARG A 349 1.12 2.74 -5.43
CA ARG A 349 0.68 2.20 -6.72
C ARG A 349 -0.77 1.72 -6.68
N HIS A 350 -1.19 1.14 -5.56
CA HIS A 350 -2.55 0.63 -5.36
C HIS A 350 -3.25 1.44 -4.26
N PHE A 351 -3.86 2.56 -4.67
CA PHE A 351 -4.52 3.47 -3.73
C PHE A 351 -5.78 2.85 -3.11
N VAL A 352 -5.78 2.73 -1.79
CA VAL A 352 -6.95 2.37 -0.97
C VAL A 352 -7.11 3.45 0.11
N PRO A 353 -8.33 4.02 0.31
CA PRO A 353 -8.56 4.98 1.38
C PRO A 353 -8.21 4.39 2.75
N ALA A 354 -7.49 5.14 3.59
CA ALA A 354 -6.92 4.62 4.85
C ALA A 354 -7.94 3.88 5.75
N ARG A 355 -9.15 4.43 5.93
CA ARG A 355 -10.22 3.80 6.71
C ARG A 355 -10.68 2.45 6.12
N ILE A 356 -10.73 2.33 4.79
CA ILE A 356 -11.07 1.06 4.12
C ILE A 356 -9.94 0.05 4.30
N LEU A 357 -8.70 0.49 4.16
CA LEU A 357 -7.51 -0.34 4.37
C LEU A 357 -7.42 -0.88 5.80
N MET A 358 -7.70 -0.04 6.82
CA MET A 358 -7.75 -0.44 8.22
C MET A 358 -8.86 -1.47 8.48
N ASN A 359 -10.07 -1.25 7.96
CA ASN A 359 -11.17 -2.20 8.10
C ASN A 359 -10.84 -3.55 7.42
N LEU A 360 -10.23 -3.50 6.23
CA LEU A 360 -9.82 -4.66 5.45
C LEU A 360 -8.70 -5.44 6.16
N GLU A 361 -7.75 -4.74 6.79
CA GLU A 361 -6.70 -5.33 7.62
C GLU A 361 -7.29 -6.04 8.84
N GLN A 362 -8.21 -5.38 9.55
CA GLN A 362 -8.93 -5.98 10.66
C GLN A 362 -9.68 -7.26 10.23
N LYS A 363 -10.44 -7.22 9.13
CA LYS A 363 -11.18 -8.40 8.64
C LYS A 363 -10.26 -9.52 8.13
N PHE A 364 -9.09 -9.18 7.59
CA PHE A 364 -8.08 -10.18 7.26
C PHE A 364 -7.45 -10.81 8.49
N HIS A 365 -7.18 -10.04 9.55
CA HIS A 365 -6.67 -10.56 10.82
C HIS A 365 -7.69 -11.45 11.53
N GLU A 366 -8.97 -11.05 11.54
CA GLU A 366 -10.09 -11.87 12.03
C GLU A 366 -10.17 -13.23 11.28
N LEU A 367 -10.04 -13.22 9.94
CA LEU A 367 -9.95 -14.45 9.13
C LEU A 367 -8.75 -15.32 9.52
N ILE A 368 -7.54 -14.73 9.64
CA ILE A 368 -6.34 -15.47 10.06
C ILE A 368 -6.55 -16.10 11.45
N HIS A 369 -7.15 -15.38 12.39
CA HIS A 369 -7.44 -15.90 13.72
C HIS A 369 -8.42 -17.07 13.70
N ALA A 370 -9.46 -17.01 12.86
CA ALA A 370 -10.40 -18.12 12.67
C ALA A 370 -9.72 -19.36 12.04
N GLU A 371 -8.91 -19.15 11.00
CA GLU A 371 -8.18 -20.20 10.27
C GLU A 371 -7.05 -20.86 11.07
N LEU A 372 -6.56 -20.16 12.09
CA LEU A 372 -5.51 -20.61 13.02
C LEU A 372 -6.07 -20.87 14.43
N ALA A 373 -7.38 -21.02 14.59
CA ALA A 373 -7.97 -21.43 15.86
C ALA A 373 -7.32 -22.72 16.37
N GLY A 374 -6.85 -22.70 17.63
CA GLY A 374 -6.08 -23.80 18.24
C GLY A 374 -4.58 -23.85 17.90
N PHE A 375 -4.05 -22.96 17.06
CA PHE A 375 -2.61 -22.89 16.79
C PHE A 375 -1.87 -22.21 17.95
N ALA A 376 -1.16 -22.98 18.77
CA ALA A 376 -0.53 -22.52 20.02
C ALA A 376 0.40 -21.31 19.87
N HIS A 377 1.10 -21.19 18.72
CA HIS A 377 2.05 -20.10 18.46
C HIS A 377 1.42 -18.86 17.81
N LEU A 378 0.09 -18.79 17.65
CA LEU A 378 -0.62 -17.65 17.04
C LEU A 378 -0.30 -16.32 17.74
N LYS A 379 -0.15 -16.33 19.06
CA LYS A 379 0.25 -15.16 19.88
C LYS A 379 1.68 -14.64 19.59
N TYR A 380 2.50 -15.42 18.89
CA TYR A 380 3.87 -15.07 18.49
C TYR A 380 3.98 -14.71 17.00
N LEU A 381 2.86 -14.54 16.29
CA LEU A 381 2.86 -14.12 14.90
C LEU A 381 2.55 -12.62 14.80
N ARG A 382 3.45 -11.88 14.15
CA ARG A 382 3.13 -10.55 13.61
C ARG A 382 2.27 -10.73 12.37
N LEU A 383 0.99 -10.38 12.45
CA LEU A 383 0.07 -10.43 11.31
C LEU A 383 0.45 -9.39 10.23
N PRO A 384 0.09 -9.61 8.94
CA PRO A 384 0.47 -8.72 7.86
C PRO A 384 -0.19 -7.35 7.92
N GLN A 385 0.59 -6.29 7.64
CA GLN A 385 0.08 -4.93 7.49
C GLN A 385 -0.20 -4.64 6.02
N LEU A 386 -1.44 -4.34 5.67
CA LEU A 386 -1.91 -4.22 4.29
C LEU A 386 -1.40 -2.96 3.59
N VAL A 387 -0.98 -1.94 4.35
CA VAL A 387 -0.38 -0.71 3.78
C VAL A 387 0.80 -1.01 2.87
N VAL A 388 1.54 -2.09 3.14
CA VAL A 388 2.66 -2.54 2.30
C VAL A 388 2.20 -2.99 0.91
N LEU A 389 1.02 -3.60 0.76
CA LEU A 389 0.52 -3.99 -0.56
C LEU A 389 0.31 -2.78 -1.48
N THR A 390 0.12 -1.58 -0.91
CA THR A 390 -0.15 -0.37 -1.68
C THR A 390 1.08 0.14 -2.46
N GLU A 391 2.30 -0.25 -2.09
CA GLU A 391 3.55 0.18 -2.75
C GLU A 391 4.21 -0.88 -3.67
N LEU A 392 3.72 -2.13 -3.64
CA LEU A 392 4.24 -3.21 -4.49
C LEU A 392 3.82 -3.05 -5.95
N GLU A 393 4.61 -3.57 -6.90
CA GLU A 393 4.26 -3.64 -8.32
C GLU A 393 3.24 -4.75 -8.63
N ASN A 394 3.40 -5.89 -7.96
CA ASN A 394 2.37 -6.92 -7.84
C ASN A 394 1.89 -6.88 -6.39
N PRO A 395 0.64 -6.48 -6.08
CA PRO A 395 0.16 -6.27 -4.71
C PRO A 395 -0.23 -7.60 -4.05
N GLN A 396 0.65 -8.58 -4.15
CA GLN A 396 0.48 -9.97 -3.72
C GLN A 396 1.63 -10.38 -2.81
N MET A 397 1.29 -10.98 -1.68
CA MET A 397 2.21 -11.30 -0.60
C MET A 397 1.93 -12.68 -0.01
N TRP A 398 3.00 -13.38 0.34
CA TRP A 398 2.99 -14.66 1.03
C TRP A 398 3.30 -14.45 2.51
N PHE A 399 2.41 -14.94 3.38
CA PHE A 399 2.58 -14.99 4.82
C PHE A 399 2.69 -16.45 5.28
N PRO A 400 3.90 -17.00 5.46
CA PRO A 400 4.10 -18.32 6.05
C PRO A 400 3.78 -18.32 7.55
N ILE A 401 3.14 -19.41 8.00
CA ILE A 401 2.82 -19.65 9.42
C ILE A 401 3.85 -20.54 10.11
N GLN A 402 4.56 -21.36 9.33
CA GLN A 402 5.54 -22.33 9.80
C GLN A 402 6.99 -21.92 9.45
N PRO A 403 8.00 -22.50 10.13
CA PRO A 403 9.42 -22.30 9.83
C PRO A 403 9.80 -22.52 8.35
N PRO A 404 10.98 -22.03 7.91
CA PRO A 404 11.39 -22.11 6.51
C PRO A 404 11.46 -23.53 5.93
N SER A 405 11.83 -24.50 6.77
CA SER A 405 11.86 -25.94 6.45
C SER A 405 10.48 -26.57 6.27
N GLN A 406 9.41 -25.86 6.65
CA GLN A 406 8.03 -26.34 6.72
C GLN A 406 7.05 -25.34 6.08
N HIS A 407 7.46 -24.61 5.04
CA HIS A 407 6.65 -23.63 4.28
C HIS A 407 5.43 -24.21 3.50
N ARG A 408 4.72 -25.18 4.08
CA ARG A 408 3.51 -25.81 3.51
C ARG A 408 2.20 -25.18 4.01
N ARG A 409 2.23 -24.42 5.12
CA ARG A 409 1.07 -23.71 5.67
C ARG A 409 1.29 -22.19 5.68
N GLY A 410 0.32 -21.46 5.13
CA GLY A 410 0.39 -20.00 5.01
C GLY A 410 -0.77 -19.39 4.24
N PHE A 411 -0.74 -18.06 4.12
CA PHE A 411 -1.73 -17.27 3.39
C PHE A 411 -1.04 -16.55 2.23
N LEU A 412 -1.50 -16.82 1.00
CA LEU A 412 -1.17 -16.01 -0.17
C LEU A 412 -2.31 -15.02 -0.37
N PHE A 413 -2.05 -13.73 -0.22
CA PHE A 413 -3.07 -12.69 -0.29
C PHE A 413 -2.70 -11.60 -1.28
N ARG A 414 -3.70 -11.07 -2.00
CA ARG A 414 -3.55 -10.04 -3.02
C ARG A 414 -4.62 -8.96 -2.85
N LEU A 415 -4.21 -7.71 -3.01
CA LEU A 415 -5.11 -6.57 -3.08
C LEU A 415 -5.81 -6.52 -4.45
N ASP A 416 -7.14 -6.50 -4.43
CA ASP A 416 -8.02 -6.43 -5.60
C ASP A 416 -8.96 -5.23 -5.42
N GLY A 417 -8.52 -4.05 -5.88
CA GLY A 417 -9.24 -2.79 -5.69
C GLY A 417 -9.37 -2.38 -4.21
N ARG A 418 -10.53 -2.66 -3.61
CA ARG A 418 -10.84 -2.36 -2.19
C ARG A 418 -11.07 -3.63 -1.35
N GLU A 419 -10.73 -4.78 -1.90
CA GLU A 419 -10.89 -6.10 -1.30
C GLU A 419 -9.55 -6.85 -1.29
N LEU A 420 -9.49 -7.96 -0.55
CA LEU A 420 -8.41 -8.93 -0.68
C LEU A 420 -8.95 -10.24 -1.25
N VAL A 421 -8.18 -10.83 -2.16
CA VAL A 421 -8.28 -12.26 -2.48
C VAL A 421 -7.24 -12.99 -1.63
N VAL A 422 -7.65 -13.96 -0.83
CA VAL A 422 -6.81 -14.69 0.13
C VAL A 422 -6.92 -16.18 -0.11
N LEU A 423 -5.81 -16.84 -0.44
CA LEU A 423 -5.68 -18.29 -0.50
C LEU A 423 -5.01 -18.80 0.78
N SER A 424 -5.78 -19.46 1.63
CA SER A 424 -5.31 -20.26 2.76
C SER A 424 -4.77 -21.59 2.24
N ILE A 425 -3.54 -21.95 2.61
CA ILE A 425 -2.84 -23.17 2.18
C ILE A 425 -2.38 -23.94 3.42
N GLY A 426 -2.44 -25.28 3.37
CA GLY A 426 -1.96 -26.15 4.45
C GLY A 426 -2.95 -26.28 5.60
N ARG A 427 -4.25 -26.24 5.28
CA ARG A 427 -5.34 -26.50 6.20
C ARG A 427 -5.36 -27.97 6.65
N ASN A 428 -6.03 -28.24 7.77
CA ASN A 428 -6.36 -29.61 8.17
C ASN A 428 -7.38 -30.22 7.17
N PRO A 429 -7.40 -31.55 6.96
CA PRO A 429 -8.35 -32.23 6.07
C PRO A 429 -9.83 -31.89 6.38
N PRO A 430 -10.74 -31.93 5.40
CA PRO A 430 -10.59 -32.56 4.07
C PRO A 430 -10.01 -31.67 2.97
N GLN A 431 -10.08 -30.34 3.08
CA GLN A 431 -9.60 -29.42 2.05
C GLN A 431 -8.18 -28.94 2.40
N SER A 432 -7.22 -29.09 1.48
CA SER A 432 -5.82 -28.65 1.69
C SER A 432 -5.61 -27.15 1.46
N LYS A 433 -6.54 -26.51 0.75
CA LYS A 433 -6.55 -25.09 0.39
C LYS A 433 -7.99 -24.54 0.44
N GLN A 434 -8.15 -23.26 0.73
CA GLN A 434 -9.43 -22.54 0.60
C GLN A 434 -9.17 -21.10 0.16
N LEU A 435 -9.98 -20.62 -0.76
CA LEU A 435 -9.93 -19.27 -1.29
C LEU A 435 -11.02 -18.39 -0.65
N TYR A 436 -10.69 -17.14 -0.34
CA TYR A 436 -11.58 -16.18 0.30
C TYR A 436 -11.53 -14.84 -0.42
N ARG A 437 -12.68 -14.14 -0.46
CA ARG A 437 -12.75 -12.70 -0.72
C ARG A 437 -13.03 -11.99 0.60
N VAL A 438 -12.15 -11.07 0.99
CA VAL A 438 -12.27 -10.26 2.21
C VAL A 438 -12.60 -8.84 1.80
N SER A 439 -13.61 -8.26 2.42
CA SER A 439 -14.06 -6.88 2.22
C SER A 439 -14.05 -6.13 3.56
N ALA A 440 -14.45 -4.85 3.55
CA ALA A 440 -14.58 -4.08 4.78
C ALA A 440 -15.73 -4.55 5.71
N THR A 441 -16.63 -5.43 5.24
CA THR A 441 -17.77 -5.95 6.03
C THR A 441 -17.54 -7.35 6.59
N GLY A 442 -16.64 -8.15 5.99
CA GLY A 442 -16.35 -9.52 6.42
C GLY A 442 -15.56 -10.29 5.36
N TRP A 443 -15.69 -11.62 5.36
CA TRP A 443 -15.10 -12.47 4.34
C TRP A 443 -16.06 -13.58 3.91
N VAL A 444 -15.93 -14.02 2.67
CA VAL A 444 -16.72 -15.12 2.08
C VAL A 444 -15.78 -16.12 1.43
N ALA A 445 -16.02 -17.41 1.63
CA ALA A 445 -15.32 -18.48 0.92
C ALA A 445 -15.79 -18.51 -0.54
N ILE A 446 -14.84 -18.49 -1.48
CA ILE A 446 -15.11 -18.52 -2.92
C ILE A 446 -14.45 -19.75 -3.55
N HIS A 447 -14.88 -20.15 -4.74
CA HIS A 447 -14.30 -21.31 -5.45
C HIS A 447 -13.19 -20.86 -6.41
N ASP A 448 -13.45 -19.82 -7.21
CA ASP A 448 -12.47 -19.20 -8.12
C ASP A 448 -12.27 -17.71 -7.86
N ALA A 449 -11.08 -17.20 -8.17
CA ALA A 449 -10.74 -15.79 -8.10
C ALA A 449 -10.78 -15.14 -9.48
N VAL A 450 -11.85 -14.38 -9.76
CA VAL A 450 -11.77 -13.30 -10.74
C VAL A 450 -10.94 -12.18 -10.11
N VAL A 451 -9.75 -11.90 -10.64
CA VAL A 451 -8.87 -10.82 -10.17
C VAL A 451 -8.82 -9.74 -11.24
N PHE A 452 -9.20 -8.51 -10.88
CA PHE A 452 -9.20 -7.41 -11.84
C PHE A 452 -7.78 -6.86 -12.00
N GLN A 453 -7.13 -7.19 -13.13
CA GLN A 453 -5.96 -6.42 -13.56
C GLN A 453 -6.42 -5.01 -13.97
N ARG A 454 -5.70 -3.99 -13.49
CA ARG A 454 -5.88 -2.58 -13.84
C ARG A 454 -4.59 -2.04 -14.43
#